data_AF-A0A662PAH7-F1
#
_entry.id   AF-A0A662PAH7-F1
#
_cell.length_a   1.000
_cell.length_b   1.000
_cell.length_c   1.000
_cell.angle_alpha   90.00
_cell.angle_beta   90.00
_cell.angle_gamma   90.00
#
_symmetry.space_group_name_H-M   'P 1'
#
loop_
_entity.id
_entity.type
_entity.pdbx_description
1 polymer ?
#
loop_
_entity_poly.entity_id
_entity_poly.type
_entity_poly.pdbx_seq_one_letter_code
_entity_poly.pdbx_strand_id
1 'polypeptide(L)'
;MKLVLKFGGSILLKDEEIDTKMIKRYALIIDQISQKHKINIVVGGGNLARKYIKALGNLGAPESFKDLAGIEISRINAQIFITALKDRAYPVPPKSFDEVIRALNSGKIVVCGGMFPGQSTNAVASFIAEEMKADQLINITDVDYVYA
;
A
#
# COMPACT_ATOMS: atom_id res chain seq x y z
N MET A 1 4.12 -11.84 16.34
CA MET A 1 3.58 -12.22 15.02
C MET A 1 4.13 -11.29 13.95
N LYS A 2 4.07 -11.73 12.70
CA LYS A 2 4.42 -11.00 11.49
C LYS A 2 3.13 -10.76 10.69
N LEU A 3 2.82 -9.50 10.43
CA LEU A 3 1.56 -9.08 9.84
C LEU A 3 1.84 -8.26 8.57
N VAL A 4 1.07 -8.52 7.53
CA VAL A 4 0.98 -7.63 6.36
C VAL A 4 -0.40 -7.01 6.32
N LEU A 5 -0.46 -5.68 6.30
CA LEU A 5 -1.70 -4.93 6.20
C LEU A 5 -1.82 -4.37 4.79
N LYS A 6 -2.82 -4.82 4.03
CA LYS A 6 -3.11 -4.26 2.72
C LYS A 6 -4.27 -3.29 2.84
N PHE A 7 -4.02 -2.02 2.54
CA PHE A 7 -5.02 -0.96 2.47
C PHE A 7 -5.49 -0.80 1.03
N GLY A 8 -6.78 -1.02 0.77
CA GLY A 8 -7.41 -0.65 -0.49
C GLY A 8 -7.32 0.86 -0.70
N GLY A 9 -6.99 1.34 -1.90
CA GLY A 9 -6.80 2.77 -2.12
C GLY A 9 -8.09 3.59 -2.02
N SER A 10 -9.27 2.96 -2.13
CA SER A 10 -10.57 3.64 -1.95
C SER A 10 -10.80 4.09 -0.51
N ILE A 11 -10.28 3.36 0.47
CA ILE A 11 -10.49 3.67 1.90
C ILE A 11 -9.73 4.92 2.35
N LEU A 12 -8.83 5.46 1.52
CA LEU A 12 -8.06 6.65 1.86
C LEU A 12 -8.85 7.94 1.68
N LEU A 13 -10.03 7.86 1.07
CA LEU A 13 -10.82 9.02 0.68
C LEU A 13 -12.03 9.19 1.60
N LYS A 14 -12.33 10.45 1.90
CA LYS A 14 -13.57 10.91 2.49
C LYS A 14 -14.00 12.18 1.74
N ASP A 15 -15.20 12.18 1.19
CA ASP A 15 -15.75 13.32 0.44
C ASP A 15 -14.82 13.80 -0.71
N GLU A 16 -14.24 12.84 -1.46
CA GLU A 16 -13.22 13.05 -2.50
C GLU A 16 -11.85 13.59 -2.06
N GLU A 17 -11.68 13.88 -0.78
CA GLU A 17 -10.42 14.32 -0.17
C GLU A 17 -9.71 13.19 0.56
N ILE A 18 -8.39 13.31 0.73
CA ILE A 18 -7.62 12.33 1.52
C ILE A 18 -7.98 12.48 3.01
N ASP A 19 -8.49 11.41 3.63
CA ASP A 19 -8.87 11.41 5.05
C ASP A 19 -7.64 11.29 5.97
N THR A 20 -6.95 12.42 6.15
CA THR A 20 -5.77 12.48 7.02
C THR A 20 -6.07 12.17 8.49
N LYS A 21 -7.32 12.34 8.96
CA LYS A 21 -7.70 11.99 10.34
C LYS A 21 -7.75 10.48 10.50
N MET A 22 -8.35 9.78 9.55
CA MET A 22 -8.37 8.33 9.50
C MET A 22 -6.96 7.76 9.38
N ILE A 23 -6.13 8.30 8.48
CA ILE A 23 -4.73 7.84 8.29
C ILE A 23 -3.94 8.01 9.60
N LYS A 24 -4.05 9.15 10.28
CA LYS A 24 -3.40 9.37 11.60
C LYS A 24 -3.86 8.36 12.65
N ARG A 25 -5.17 8.03 12.68
CA ARG A 25 -5.70 7.03 13.59
C ARG A 25 -5.13 5.64 13.31
N TYR A 26 -5.07 5.23 12.04
CA TYR A 26 -4.44 3.97 11.66
C TYR A 26 -2.95 3.96 12.00
N ALA A 27 -2.22 5.04 11.73
CA ALA A 27 -0.80 5.14 12.07
C ALA A 27 -0.56 4.98 13.59
N LEU A 28 -1.42 5.56 14.43
CA LEU A 28 -1.35 5.37 15.90
C LEU A 28 -1.56 3.90 16.29
N ILE A 29 -2.59 3.25 15.73
CA ILE A 29 -2.90 1.83 16.01
C ILE A 29 -1.75 0.95 15.54
N ILE A 30 -1.23 1.19 14.33
CA ILE A 30 -0.11 0.45 13.76
C ILE A 30 1.14 0.62 14.63
N ASP A 31 1.45 1.83 15.09
CA ASP A 31 2.59 2.05 15.98
C ASP A 31 2.45 1.25 17.29
N GLN A 32 1.27 1.26 17.91
CA GLN A 32 1.00 0.46 19.11
C GLN A 32 1.19 -1.04 18.87
N ILE A 33 0.65 -1.58 17.76
CA ILE A 33 0.79 -3.01 17.43
C ILE A 33 2.25 -3.33 17.09
N SER A 34 2.98 -2.41 16.44
CA SER A 34 4.37 -2.61 16.02
C SER A 34 5.34 -2.82 17.18
N GLN A 35 4.97 -2.40 18.39
CA GLN A 35 5.78 -2.62 19.60
C GLN A 35 5.92 -4.10 19.97
N LYS A 36 4.97 -4.95 19.55
CA LYS A 36 4.96 -6.40 19.87
C LYS A 36 4.94 -7.30 18.63
N HIS A 37 4.70 -6.72 17.45
CA HIS A 37 4.53 -7.46 16.20
C HIS A 37 5.32 -6.79 15.07
N LYS A 38 5.83 -7.57 14.12
CA LYS A 38 6.40 -7.03 12.89
C LYS A 38 5.27 -6.71 11.92
N ILE A 39 5.19 -5.48 11.43
CA ILE A 39 4.13 -5.02 10.54
C ILE A 39 4.73 -4.43 9.28
N ASN A 40 4.20 -4.80 8.13
CA ASN A 40 4.46 -4.13 6.86
C ASN A 40 3.14 -3.82 6.15
N ILE A 41 3.15 -2.80 5.29
CA ILE A 41 1.95 -2.20 4.74
C ILE A 41 2.04 -2.18 3.21
N VAL A 42 0.94 -2.48 2.53
CA VAL A 42 0.76 -2.21 1.10
C VAL A 42 -0.45 -1.32 0.88
N VAL A 43 -0.31 -0.27 0.09
CA VAL A 43 -1.36 0.72 -0.14
C VAL A 43 -1.75 0.71 -1.62
N GLY A 44 -3.06 0.62 -1.90
CA GLY A 44 -3.62 0.68 -3.26
C GLY A 44 -3.74 2.10 -3.82
N GLY A 45 -3.93 2.21 -5.15
CA GLY A 45 -4.05 3.50 -5.84
C GLY A 45 -5.43 4.19 -5.76
N GLY A 46 -6.50 3.41 -5.57
CA GLY A 46 -7.83 3.97 -5.27
C GLY A 46 -8.48 4.75 -6.41
N ASN A 47 -9.36 5.70 -6.07
CA ASN A 47 -10.07 6.52 -7.05
C ASN A 47 -9.11 7.40 -7.87
N LEU A 48 -8.06 7.92 -7.24
CA LEU A 48 -7.06 8.75 -7.91
C LEU A 48 -6.37 7.96 -9.04
N ALA A 49 -5.96 6.71 -8.78
CA ALA A 49 -5.40 5.85 -9.81
C ALA A 49 -6.37 5.62 -10.97
N ARG A 50 -7.65 5.35 -10.66
CA ARG A 50 -8.69 5.19 -11.69
C ARG A 50 -8.89 6.43 -12.55
N LYS A 51 -8.85 7.63 -11.96
CA LYS A 51 -8.95 8.91 -12.70
C LYS A 51 -7.81 9.04 -13.74
N TYR A 52 -6.57 8.76 -13.35
CA TYR A 52 -5.40 8.82 -14.24
C TYR A 52 -5.37 7.71 -15.28
N ILE A 53 -5.66 6.47 -14.88
CA ILE A 53 -5.74 5.30 -15.78
C ILE A 53 -6.77 5.58 -16.89
N LYS A 54 -7.94 6.13 -16.53
CA LYS A 54 -8.98 6.50 -17.50
C LYS A 54 -8.50 7.59 -18.46
N ALA A 55 -7.86 8.64 -17.96
CA ALA A 55 -7.32 9.71 -18.79
C ALA A 55 -6.29 9.18 -19.81
N LEU A 56 -5.35 8.33 -19.37
CA LEU A 56 -4.38 7.68 -20.25
C LEU A 56 -5.04 6.77 -21.29
N GLY A 57 -6.06 6.01 -20.90
CA GLY A 57 -6.83 5.18 -21.81
C GLY A 57 -7.55 5.99 -22.89
N ASN A 58 -8.13 7.13 -22.53
CA ASN A 58 -8.78 8.02 -23.49
C ASN A 58 -7.79 8.64 -24.50
N LEU A 59 -6.51 8.70 -24.16
CA LEU A 59 -5.42 9.15 -25.03
C LEU A 59 -4.74 8.02 -25.81
N GLY A 60 -5.25 6.78 -25.71
CA GLY A 60 -4.72 5.64 -26.46
C GLY A 60 -3.46 5.01 -25.87
N ALA A 61 -3.15 5.25 -24.59
CA ALA A 61 -2.00 4.63 -23.94
C ALA A 61 -2.16 3.09 -23.85
N PRO A 62 -1.07 2.31 -24.01
CA PRO A 62 -1.10 0.87 -23.80
C PRO A 62 -1.35 0.53 -22.32
N GLU A 63 -1.86 -0.68 -22.04
CA GLU A 63 -2.18 -1.12 -20.67
C GLU A 63 -1.00 -1.03 -19.71
N SER A 64 0.21 -1.37 -20.17
CA SER A 64 1.42 -1.25 -19.35
C SER A 64 1.69 0.17 -18.85
N PHE A 65 1.35 1.19 -19.63
CA PHE A 65 1.51 2.60 -19.23
C PHE A 65 0.44 3.02 -18.22
N LYS A 66 -0.77 2.48 -18.35
CA LYS A 66 -1.84 2.69 -17.36
C LYS A 66 -1.48 2.07 -16.02
N ASP A 67 -0.93 0.85 -16.04
CA ASP A 67 -0.44 0.18 -14.85
C ASP A 67 0.69 0.96 -14.17
N LEU A 68 1.65 1.48 -14.94
CA LEU A 68 2.72 2.34 -14.42
C LEU A 68 2.15 3.57 -13.69
N ALA A 69 1.13 4.23 -14.23
CA ALA A 69 0.47 5.33 -13.54
C ALA A 69 -0.24 4.89 -12.25
N GLY A 70 -0.92 3.74 -12.28
CA GLY A 70 -1.53 3.15 -11.08
C GLY A 70 -0.50 2.83 -9.98
N ILE A 71 0.66 2.31 -10.38
CA ILE A 71 1.81 2.03 -9.50
C ILE A 71 2.32 3.32 -8.86
N GLU A 72 2.60 4.36 -9.63
CA GLU A 72 3.09 5.63 -9.10
C GLU A 72 2.10 6.26 -8.12
N ILE A 73 0.80 6.24 -8.45
CA ILE A 73 -0.23 6.79 -7.56
C ILE A 73 -0.34 5.99 -6.26
N SER A 74 -0.23 4.67 -6.31
CA SER A 74 -0.20 3.85 -5.10
C SER A 74 1.05 4.11 -4.24
N ARG A 75 2.20 4.45 -4.84
CA ARG A 75 3.42 4.87 -4.12
C ARG A 75 3.25 6.24 -3.48
N ILE A 76 2.57 7.18 -4.15
CA ILE A 76 2.20 8.46 -3.55
C ILE A 76 1.31 8.22 -2.32
N ASN A 77 0.33 7.34 -2.40
CA ASN A 77 -0.50 6.96 -1.25
C ASN A 77 0.32 6.32 -0.11
N ALA A 78 1.30 5.46 -0.45
CA ALA A 78 2.23 4.89 0.53
C ALA A 78 3.06 5.98 1.25
N GLN A 79 3.49 7.02 0.54
CA GLN A 79 4.22 8.15 1.13
C GLN A 79 3.41 8.88 2.22
N ILE A 80 2.08 8.94 2.09
CA ILE A 80 1.20 9.54 3.10
C ILE A 80 1.25 8.74 4.40
N PHE A 81 1.22 7.40 4.32
CA PHE A 81 1.38 6.53 5.49
C PHE A 81 2.78 6.63 6.10
N ILE A 82 3.82 6.65 5.28
CA ILE A 82 5.21 6.84 5.75
C ILE A 82 5.30 8.15 6.55
N THR A 83 4.72 9.23 6.02
CA THR A 83 4.69 10.54 6.69
C THR A 83 3.95 10.47 8.03
N ALA A 84 2.82 9.74 8.10
CA ALA A 84 2.06 9.57 9.33
C ALA A 84 2.79 8.71 10.38
N LEU A 85 3.59 7.74 9.94
CA LEU A 85 4.38 6.82 10.79
C LEU A 85 5.73 7.39 11.22
N LYS A 86 6.17 8.53 10.64
CA LYS A 86 7.39 9.25 11.03
C LYS A 86 8.64 8.36 11.02
N ASP A 87 9.42 8.39 12.09
CA ASP A 87 10.71 7.69 12.26
C ASP A 87 10.57 6.15 12.30
N ARG A 88 9.36 5.65 12.56
CA ARG A 88 9.03 4.21 12.62
C ARG A 88 8.96 3.57 11.24
N ALA A 89 8.65 4.35 10.21
CA ALA A 89 8.58 3.88 8.84
C ALA A 89 9.93 3.92 8.13
N TYR A 90 10.13 2.98 7.20
CA TYR A 90 11.18 3.09 6.20
C TYR A 90 10.89 4.33 5.33
N PRO A 91 11.89 5.18 5.04
CA PRO A 91 11.65 6.58 4.66
C PRO A 91 11.06 6.79 3.26
N VAL A 92 11.15 5.80 2.38
CA VAL A 92 10.65 5.87 0.99
C VAL A 92 9.97 4.57 0.59
N PRO A 93 8.90 4.60 -0.23
CA PRO A 93 8.29 3.37 -0.71
C PRO A 93 9.25 2.63 -1.65
N PRO A 94 9.56 1.34 -1.40
CA PRO A 94 10.37 0.53 -2.30
C PRO A 94 9.76 0.45 -3.70
N LYS A 95 10.60 0.45 -4.74
CA LYS A 95 10.19 0.44 -6.15
C LYS A 95 10.38 -0.92 -6.85
N SER A 96 11.03 -1.86 -6.19
CA SER A 96 11.29 -3.22 -6.69
C SER A 96 11.25 -4.23 -5.55
N PHE A 97 11.08 -5.52 -5.87
CA PHE A 97 11.12 -6.58 -4.87
C PHE A 97 12.47 -6.66 -4.15
N ASP A 98 13.59 -6.40 -4.84
CA ASP A 98 14.91 -6.32 -4.21
C ASP A 98 14.99 -5.18 -3.18
N GLU A 99 14.42 -4.02 -3.51
CA GLU A 99 14.33 -2.91 -2.55
C GLU A 99 13.44 -3.25 -1.36
N VAL A 100 12.34 -3.99 -1.57
CA VAL A 100 11.48 -4.47 -0.49
C VAL A 100 12.28 -5.36 0.45
N ILE A 101 12.99 -6.37 -0.07
CA ILE A 101 13.80 -7.30 0.73
C ILE A 101 14.85 -6.53 1.55
N ARG A 102 15.54 -5.57 0.93
CA ARG A 102 16.49 -4.69 1.63
C ARG A 102 15.81 -3.85 2.71
N ALA A 103 14.65 -3.26 2.43
CA ALA A 103 13.90 -2.44 3.38
C ALA A 103 13.38 -3.26 4.57
N LEU A 104 12.94 -4.51 4.35
CA LEU A 104 12.47 -5.41 5.40
C LEU A 104 13.56 -5.72 6.45
N ASN A 105 14.82 -5.69 6.04
CA ASN A 105 15.97 -5.89 6.93
C ASN A 105 16.32 -4.65 7.78
N SER A 106 15.71 -3.49 7.52
CA SER A 106 15.95 -2.26 8.30
C SER A 106 15.35 -2.29 9.72
N GLY A 107 14.45 -3.24 10.00
CA GLY A 107 13.69 -3.29 11.25
C GLY A 107 12.59 -2.23 11.36
N LYS A 108 12.42 -1.38 10.35
CA LYS A 108 11.34 -0.38 10.27
C LYS A 108 10.09 -0.95 9.61
N ILE A 109 8.96 -0.25 9.78
CA ILE A 109 7.72 -0.56 9.06
C ILE A 109 7.91 -0.19 7.59
N VAL A 110 7.89 -1.18 6.70
CA VAL A 110 7.97 -0.93 5.26
C VAL A 110 6.57 -0.68 4.73
N VAL A 111 6.40 0.41 3.97
CA VAL A 111 5.14 0.77 3.32
C VAL A 111 5.38 0.78 1.81
N CYS A 112 4.65 -0.07 1.09
CA CYS A 112 4.79 -0.26 -0.35
C CYS A 112 3.56 0.22 -1.12
N GLY A 113 3.78 0.62 -2.37
CA GLY A 113 2.73 0.70 -3.39
C GLY A 113 2.78 -0.51 -4.33
N GLY A 114 2.41 -0.30 -5.59
CA GLY A 114 2.62 -1.25 -6.68
C GLY A 114 4.10 -1.40 -7.07
N MET A 115 4.41 -2.50 -7.76
CA MET A 115 5.77 -2.86 -8.17
C MET A 115 5.92 -2.95 -9.69
N PHE A 116 5.15 -3.84 -10.33
CA PHE A 116 5.23 -4.11 -11.77
C PHE A 116 3.86 -4.04 -12.46
N PRO A 117 3.80 -3.75 -13.77
CA PRO A 117 2.59 -3.89 -14.56
C PRO A 117 2.02 -5.32 -14.55
N GLY A 118 0.71 -5.44 -14.76
CA GLY A 118 0.01 -6.72 -14.80
C GLY A 118 -0.35 -7.32 -13.44
N GLN A 119 -0.16 -6.58 -12.33
CA GLN A 119 -0.50 -7.06 -10.99
C GLN A 119 -1.20 -6.00 -10.14
N SER A 120 -2.06 -6.47 -9.24
CA SER A 120 -2.69 -5.62 -8.22
C SER A 120 -1.81 -5.50 -6.98
N THR A 121 -2.15 -4.57 -6.09
CA THR A 121 -1.48 -4.45 -4.79
C THR A 121 -1.77 -5.63 -3.85
N ASN A 122 -2.79 -6.46 -4.12
CA ASN A 122 -2.97 -7.72 -3.39
C ASN A 122 -1.83 -8.71 -3.68
N ALA A 123 -1.34 -8.74 -4.93
CA ALA A 123 -0.21 -9.59 -5.30
C ALA A 123 1.08 -9.11 -4.59
N VAL A 124 1.31 -7.80 -4.53
CA VAL A 124 2.44 -7.22 -3.77
C VAL A 124 2.35 -7.57 -2.29
N ALA A 125 1.15 -7.46 -1.69
CA ALA A 125 0.97 -7.80 -0.28
C ALA A 125 1.21 -9.29 0.00
N SER A 126 0.80 -10.16 -0.94
CA SER A 126 1.04 -11.60 -0.87
C SER A 126 2.52 -11.93 -0.98
N PHE A 127 3.25 -11.29 -1.89
CA PHE A 127 4.71 -11.41 -2.00
C PHE A 127 5.41 -11.01 -0.70
N ILE A 128 5.06 -9.86 -0.11
CA ILE A 128 5.67 -9.43 1.16
C ILE A 128 5.35 -10.41 2.28
N ALA A 129 4.12 -10.93 2.32
CA ALA A 129 3.70 -11.91 3.31
C ALA A 129 4.51 -13.21 3.18
N GLU A 130 4.73 -13.70 1.97
CA GLU A 130 5.57 -14.87 1.69
C GLU A 130 7.03 -14.63 2.11
N GLU A 131 7.63 -13.53 1.64
CA GLU A 131 9.03 -13.18 1.89
C GLU A 131 9.34 -13.09 3.39
N MET A 132 8.48 -12.41 4.15
CA MET A 132 8.69 -12.29 5.59
C MET A 132 8.21 -13.51 6.38
N LYS A 133 7.56 -14.51 5.74
CA LYS A 133 6.83 -15.61 6.39
C LYS A 133 5.81 -15.09 7.40
N ALA A 134 4.91 -14.22 6.92
CA ALA A 134 3.88 -13.59 7.73
C ALA A 134 2.90 -14.63 8.28
N ASP A 135 2.46 -14.42 9.52
CA ASP A 135 1.43 -15.24 10.14
C ASP A 135 0.05 -14.90 9.55
N GLN A 136 -0.16 -13.64 9.16
CA GLN A 136 -1.42 -13.14 8.61
C GLN A 136 -1.22 -12.04 7.57
N LEU A 137 -2.04 -12.09 6.53
CA LEU A 137 -2.28 -11.01 5.57
C LEU A 137 -3.70 -10.46 5.79
N ILE A 138 -3.81 -9.21 6.21
CA ILE A 138 -5.09 -8.55 6.51
C ILE A 138 -5.41 -7.57 5.37
N ASN A 139 -6.45 -7.86 4.61
CA ASN A 139 -6.93 -7.00 3.53
C ASN A 139 -8.02 -6.06 4.06
N ILE A 140 -7.69 -4.78 4.16
CA ILE A 140 -8.56 -3.69 4.61
C ILE A 140 -9.14 -3.03 3.35
N THR A 141 -10.45 -3.14 3.18
CA THR A 141 -11.16 -2.71 1.97
C THR A 141 -12.49 -2.05 2.33
N ASP A 142 -13.17 -1.52 1.32
CA ASP A 142 -14.47 -0.85 1.38
C ASP A 142 -15.68 -1.80 1.30
N VAL A 143 -15.46 -3.11 1.42
CA VAL A 143 -16.50 -4.14 1.49
C VAL A 143 -16.35 -4.95 2.78
N ASP A 144 -17.47 -5.42 3.34
CA ASP A 144 -17.49 -6.03 4.67
C ASP A 144 -16.75 -7.38 4.72
N TYR A 145 -16.91 -8.20 3.68
CA TYR A 145 -16.32 -9.53 3.56
C TYR A 145 -16.40 -10.03 2.11
N VAL A 146 -15.91 -11.26 1.87
CA VAL A 146 -16.04 -11.94 0.59
C VAL A 146 -17.44 -12.53 0.46
N TYR A 147 -18.22 -12.02 -0.50
CA TYR A 147 -19.54 -12.56 -0.85
C TYR A 147 -19.40 -13.81 -1.74
N ALA A 148 -20.44 -14.65 -1.76
CA ALA A 148 -20.54 -15.87 -2.58
C ALA A 148 -21.11 -15.58 -3.97
#